data_AF-A0A8P0PHX5-F1
#
_entry.id   AF-A0A8P0PHX5-F1
#
_cell.length_a   1.000
_cell.length_b   1.000
_cell.length_c   1.000
_cell.angle_alpha   90.00
_cell.angle_beta   90.00
_cell.angle_gamma   90.00
#
_symmetry.space_group_name_H-M   'P 1'
#
loop_
_entity.id
_entity.type
_entity.pdbx_description
1 polymer ?
#
loop_
_entity_poly.entity_id
_entity_poly.type
_entity_poly.pdbx_seq_one_letter_code
_entity_poly.pdbx_strand_id
1 'polypeptide(L)'
;MRALLPLLRAGPPAAARAPRGARAGPGPHRAMASYRTEERGRPRSPGYRLFFQNVAGHYISPFHDIPLKVDSTEVLSCGEVIPVKILGILALIDQGETDWKIIAINVNDPEASKFHDIDDVKKYKPGYLEATLNWFRFYKVPEGKPENQFAFNGEFKNKAFALDVIKSTHECWKALLMKKCDGGAIKCTNVHICDSPFHCTQEEARSIVELVSSSPNQESNTEDQVWHFLGK
;
A
#
# COMPACT_ATOMS: atom_id res chain seq x y z
N MET A 1 6.74 -8.49 27.22
CA MET A 1 7.62 -7.32 27.51
C MET A 1 9.00 -7.61 26.95
N ARG A 2 9.64 -6.62 26.29
CA ARG A 2 10.75 -6.72 25.29
C ARG A 2 10.16 -6.82 23.87
N ALA A 3 10.36 -5.92 22.92
CA ALA A 3 11.36 -4.84 22.80
C ALA A 3 10.69 -3.55 22.28
N LEU A 4 10.85 -2.47 23.05
CA LEU A 4 10.56 -1.08 22.69
C LEU A 4 11.89 -0.33 22.80
N LEU A 5 12.30 0.35 21.73
CA LEU A 5 13.45 1.28 21.60
C LEU A 5 14.86 0.63 21.63
N PRO A 6 15.78 1.06 20.73
CA PRO A 6 16.33 2.41 20.78
C PRO A 6 16.58 3.08 19.42
N LEU A 7 15.96 4.23 19.20
CA LEU A 7 16.46 5.26 18.27
C LEU A 7 16.42 6.60 19.01
N LEU A 8 17.48 6.83 19.78
CA LEU A 8 17.77 8.08 20.49
C LEU A 8 19.25 8.42 20.28
N ARG A 9 19.45 9.62 19.70
CA ARG A 9 20.66 10.46 19.67
C ARG A 9 21.83 10.08 18.74
N ALA A 10 21.99 10.90 17.69
CA ALA A 10 23.23 11.64 17.41
C ALA A 10 22.94 12.82 16.48
N GLY A 11 23.40 14.03 16.86
CA GLY A 11 23.25 15.26 16.06
C GLY A 11 24.27 15.35 14.91
N PRO A 12 24.06 16.24 13.93
CA PRO A 12 24.91 16.31 12.74
C PRO A 12 26.14 17.23 12.94
N PRO A 13 27.29 16.93 12.32
CA PRO A 13 28.38 17.89 12.17
C PRO A 13 28.24 18.72 10.88
N ALA A 14 29.00 19.81 10.86
CA ALA A 14 28.90 20.99 10.02
C ALA A 14 29.06 20.79 8.50
N ALA A 15 28.43 21.70 7.75
CA ALA A 15 28.41 21.77 6.30
C ALA A 15 29.70 22.34 5.69
N ALA A 16 30.27 21.63 4.71
CA ALA A 16 31.30 22.14 3.81
C ALA A 16 30.64 22.59 2.48
N ARG A 17 31.04 23.77 2.02
CA ARG A 17 30.43 24.54 0.93
C ARG A 17 31.05 24.15 -0.42
N ALA A 18 30.26 23.61 -1.35
CA ALA A 18 30.66 23.32 -2.72
C ALA A 18 30.25 24.45 -3.71
N PRO A 19 30.94 24.64 -4.84
CA PRO A 19 30.77 25.79 -5.72
C PRO A 19 29.54 25.69 -6.62
N ARG A 20 28.98 26.85 -6.97
CA ARG A 20 27.84 27.00 -7.89
C ARG A 20 28.29 26.75 -9.34
N GLY A 21 27.64 25.79 -10.00
CA GLY A 21 27.79 25.54 -11.43
C GLY A 21 26.48 25.09 -12.08
N ALA A 22 26.11 25.80 -13.15
CA ALA A 22 25.18 25.47 -14.24
C ALA A 22 23.70 25.16 -13.93
N ARG A 23 22.81 26.04 -14.43
CA ARG A 23 21.38 25.77 -14.64
C ARG A 23 21.23 24.64 -15.66
N ALA A 24 20.78 23.47 -15.21
CA ALA A 24 20.28 22.42 -16.08
C ALA A 24 18.87 22.81 -16.56
N GLY A 25 18.65 22.74 -17.87
CA GLY A 25 17.30 22.83 -18.47
C GLY A 25 16.41 21.67 -18.00
N PRO A 26 15.11 21.70 -18.30
CA PRO A 26 14.20 20.65 -17.90
C PRO A 26 14.66 19.34 -18.53
N GLY A 27 15.14 18.42 -17.68
CA GLY A 27 15.51 17.07 -18.08
C GLY A 27 14.30 16.33 -18.65
N PRO A 28 14.52 15.21 -19.36
CA PRO A 28 13.46 14.47 -20.00
C PRO A 28 12.40 14.11 -18.95
N HIS A 29 11.15 14.51 -19.20
CA HIS A 29 10.01 14.02 -18.46
C HIS A 29 10.06 12.49 -18.50
N ARG A 30 10.36 11.88 -17.35
CA ARG A 30 10.40 10.43 -17.19
C ARG A 30 9.04 9.90 -17.63
N ALA A 31 9.01 9.11 -18.71
CA ALA A 31 7.80 8.48 -19.21
C ALA A 31 7.08 7.76 -18.06
N MET A 32 5.81 8.09 -17.87
CA MET A 32 5.00 7.62 -16.75
C MET A 32 4.82 6.11 -16.83
N ALA A 33 4.99 5.40 -15.71
CA ALA A 33 4.65 3.99 -15.64
C ALA A 33 3.13 3.87 -15.53
N SER A 34 2.43 3.69 -16.65
CA SER A 34 1.03 3.27 -16.63
C SER A 34 0.97 1.76 -16.41
N TYR A 35 0.09 1.32 -15.52
CA TYR A 35 -0.16 -0.09 -15.27
C TYR A 35 -1.54 -0.46 -15.82
N ARG A 36 -1.70 -1.72 -16.22
CA ARG A 36 -2.97 -2.29 -16.66
C ARG A 36 -3.23 -3.59 -15.90
N THR A 37 -4.47 -4.02 -15.88
CA THR A 37 -4.88 -5.26 -15.25
C THR A 37 -5.43 -6.25 -16.27
N GLU A 38 -5.28 -7.53 -15.97
CA GLU A 38 -5.89 -8.63 -16.72
C GLU A 38 -6.63 -9.56 -15.75
N GLU A 39 -7.93 -9.72 -15.97
CA GLU A 39 -8.80 -10.56 -15.15
C GLU A 39 -8.84 -12.00 -15.66
N ARG A 40 -8.73 -12.96 -14.74
CA ARG A 40 -8.85 -14.40 -15.02
C ARG A 40 -9.76 -15.06 -13.97
N GLY A 41 -10.42 -16.15 -14.36
CA GLY A 41 -11.44 -16.79 -13.55
C GLY A 41 -12.74 -15.98 -13.44
N ARG A 42 -13.74 -16.53 -12.74
CA ARG A 42 -15.06 -15.90 -12.58
C ARG A 42 -15.01 -14.86 -11.44
N PRO A 43 -15.45 -13.60 -11.64
CA PRO A 43 -15.56 -12.61 -10.57
C PRO A 43 -16.31 -13.14 -9.34
N ARG A 44 -15.92 -12.67 -8.14
CA ARG A 44 -16.48 -13.10 -6.85
C ARG A 44 -16.37 -14.62 -6.57
N SER A 45 -15.45 -15.33 -7.22
CA SER A 45 -15.18 -16.76 -6.98
C SER A 45 -13.78 -17.00 -6.40
N PRO A 46 -13.52 -18.14 -5.73
CA PRO A 46 -12.18 -18.50 -5.25
C PRO A 46 -11.12 -18.62 -6.36
N GLY A 47 -11.55 -18.80 -7.62
CA GLY A 47 -10.69 -18.88 -8.80
C GLY A 47 -10.38 -17.53 -9.45
N TYR A 48 -11.00 -16.42 -9.02
CA TYR A 48 -10.78 -15.10 -9.58
C TYR A 48 -9.36 -14.60 -9.31
N ARG A 49 -8.69 -14.06 -10.33
CA ARG A 49 -7.35 -13.47 -10.24
C ARG A 49 -7.30 -12.18 -11.05
N LEU A 50 -6.58 -11.20 -10.52
CA LEU A 50 -6.27 -9.94 -11.18
C LEU A 50 -4.75 -9.87 -11.36
N PHE A 51 -4.28 -9.97 -12.59
CA PHE A 51 -2.86 -9.87 -12.94
C PHE A 51 -2.52 -8.45 -13.38
N PHE A 52 -1.28 -8.04 -13.20
CA PHE A 52 -0.81 -6.69 -13.50
C PHE A 52 0.17 -6.72 -14.67
N GLN A 53 0.06 -5.72 -15.54
CA GLN A 53 0.96 -5.50 -16.67
C GLN A 53 1.50 -4.07 -16.63
N ASN A 54 2.74 -3.88 -17.09
CA ASN A 54 3.27 -2.54 -17.36
C ASN A 54 2.85 -2.03 -18.76
N VAL A 55 3.32 -0.83 -19.12
CA VAL A 55 3.06 -0.20 -20.43
C VAL A 55 3.46 -1.04 -21.64
N ALA A 56 4.41 -1.96 -21.50
CA ALA A 56 4.89 -2.84 -22.56
C ALA A 56 4.05 -4.12 -22.69
N GLY A 57 3.01 -4.30 -21.87
CA GLY A 57 2.22 -5.53 -21.82
C GLY A 57 2.92 -6.68 -21.09
N HIS A 58 4.03 -6.40 -20.41
CA HIS A 58 4.77 -7.38 -19.62
C HIS A 58 4.11 -7.59 -18.27
N TYR A 59 3.92 -8.84 -17.87
CA TYR A 59 3.38 -9.18 -16.57
C TYR A 59 4.36 -8.80 -15.46
N ILE A 60 3.78 -8.33 -14.36
CA ILE A 60 4.50 -7.88 -13.17
C ILE A 60 3.79 -8.35 -11.91
N SER A 61 4.55 -8.52 -10.83
CA SER A 61 4.00 -8.70 -9.49
C SER A 61 3.60 -7.34 -8.90
N PRO A 62 2.34 -7.13 -8.51
CA PRO A 62 1.95 -5.89 -7.82
C PRO A 62 2.63 -5.74 -6.45
N PHE A 63 3.17 -6.82 -5.89
CA PHE A 63 3.83 -6.81 -4.59
C PHE A 63 5.34 -6.52 -4.68
N HIS A 64 5.97 -6.78 -5.84
CA HIS A 64 7.43 -6.69 -5.96
C HIS A 64 7.90 -5.72 -7.04
N ASP A 65 7.19 -5.63 -8.16
CA ASP A 65 7.67 -4.93 -9.34
C ASP A 65 7.15 -3.49 -9.45
N ILE A 66 6.09 -3.14 -8.70
CA ILE A 66 5.58 -1.78 -8.64
C ILE A 66 6.43 -0.97 -7.64
N PRO A 67 7.08 0.13 -8.08
CA PRO A 67 7.81 1.00 -7.18
C PRO A 67 6.87 1.65 -6.15
N LEU A 68 7.39 1.94 -4.97
CA LEU A 68 6.65 2.59 -3.89
C LEU A 68 6.06 3.98 -4.23
N LYS A 69 6.43 4.59 -5.37
CA LYS A 69 5.95 5.90 -5.83
C LYS A 69 5.40 5.76 -7.25
N VAL A 70 4.16 6.18 -7.49
CA VAL A 70 3.40 6.10 -8.77
C VAL A 70 2.55 7.37 -8.96
N ASP A 71 1.91 7.67 -10.12
CA ASP A 71 1.04 8.85 -10.44
C ASP A 71 -0.37 8.47 -11.09
N SER A 72 -1.55 9.03 -10.69
CA SER A 72 -2.96 8.66 -11.11
C SER A 72 -4.12 9.42 -10.37
N THR A 73 -5.41 9.36 -10.80
CA THR A 73 -6.58 10.21 -10.42
C THR A 73 -7.90 9.46 -10.09
N GLU A 74 -8.77 10.10 -9.29
CA GLU A 74 -10.23 9.85 -9.05
C GLU A 74 -10.70 8.47 -8.53
N VAL A 75 -12.01 8.18 -8.50
CA VAL A 75 -12.57 6.96 -7.86
C VAL A 75 -11.91 5.73 -8.46
N LEU A 76 -11.16 5.04 -7.62
CA LEU A 76 -10.22 4.04 -8.06
C LEU A 76 -10.90 2.73 -8.38
N SER A 77 -10.50 2.13 -9.49
CA SER A 77 -10.87 0.76 -9.82
C SER A 77 -9.99 -0.24 -9.05
N CYS A 78 -10.50 -1.45 -8.79
CA CYS A 78 -9.70 -2.52 -8.22
C CYS A 78 -8.47 -2.79 -9.11
N GLY A 79 -7.27 -2.77 -8.51
CA GLY A 79 -6.01 -2.94 -9.20
C GLY A 79 -5.44 -1.68 -9.87
N GLU A 80 -6.07 -0.52 -9.68
CA GLU A 80 -5.45 0.74 -10.08
C GLU A 80 -4.26 1.08 -9.19
N VAL A 81 -3.19 1.63 -9.78
CA VAL A 81 -1.94 1.96 -9.09
C VAL A 81 -1.77 3.47 -9.08
N ILE A 82 -1.78 4.05 -7.88
CA ILE A 82 -1.88 5.50 -7.72
C ILE A 82 -0.83 6.13 -6.79
N PRO A 83 -0.51 7.42 -6.99
CA PRO A 83 0.29 8.27 -6.13
C PRO A 83 -0.53 8.56 -4.91
N VAL A 84 0.11 8.48 -3.77
CA VAL A 84 -0.50 9.03 -2.57
C VAL A 84 0.50 9.86 -1.81
N LYS A 85 0.01 10.95 -1.23
CA LYS A 85 0.70 11.69 -0.20
C LYS A 85 0.33 11.10 1.15
N ILE A 86 1.32 10.59 1.85
CA ILE A 86 1.19 10.07 3.22
C ILE A 86 0.89 11.22 4.17
N LEU A 87 -0.14 11.05 5.00
CA LEU A 87 -0.59 12.01 6.00
C LEU A 87 -0.41 11.50 7.42
N GLY A 88 -0.55 10.20 7.66
CA GLY A 88 -0.40 9.60 8.98
C GLY A 88 -0.63 8.10 8.98
N ILE A 89 -0.81 7.53 10.16
CA ILE A 89 -0.93 6.08 10.34
C ILE A 89 -1.70 5.74 11.62
N LEU A 90 -2.48 4.66 11.58
CA LEU A 90 -3.16 4.06 12.73
C LEU A 90 -2.60 2.66 13.01
N ALA A 91 -2.44 2.31 14.28
CA ALA A 91 -1.87 1.05 14.74
C ALA A 91 -2.97 0.12 15.25
N LEU A 92 -3.60 -0.64 14.36
CA LEU A 92 -4.57 -1.68 14.74
C LEU A 92 -3.83 -2.88 15.31
N ILE A 93 -4.38 -3.49 16.36
CA ILE A 93 -3.92 -4.78 16.89
C ILE A 93 -4.95 -5.82 16.49
N ASP A 94 -4.58 -6.65 15.51
CA ASP A 94 -5.44 -7.73 15.01
C ASP A 94 -4.90 -9.06 15.50
N GLN A 95 -5.66 -9.73 16.38
CA GLN A 95 -5.31 -11.05 16.95
C GLN A 95 -3.88 -11.13 17.54
N GLY A 96 -3.41 -10.04 18.15
CA GLY A 96 -2.08 -9.96 18.76
C GLY A 96 -0.97 -9.52 17.81
N GLU A 97 -1.28 -9.31 16.53
CA GLU A 97 -0.35 -8.82 15.52
C GLU A 97 -0.58 -7.33 15.23
N THR A 98 0.48 -6.65 14.76
CA THR A 98 0.38 -5.24 14.39
C THR A 98 -0.09 -5.11 12.94
N ASP A 99 -1.22 -4.45 12.73
CA ASP A 99 -1.80 -4.16 11.43
C ASP A 99 -1.83 -2.65 11.20
N TRP A 100 -0.86 -2.15 10.42
CA TRP A 100 -0.69 -0.72 10.19
C TRP A 100 -1.65 -0.22 9.10
N LYS A 101 -2.45 0.80 9.42
CA LYS A 101 -3.35 1.48 8.47
C LYS A 101 -2.78 2.84 8.10
N ILE A 102 -2.21 2.95 6.90
CA ILE A 102 -1.68 4.21 6.37
C ILE A 102 -2.83 5.14 5.96
N ILE A 103 -2.77 6.38 6.40
CA ILE A 103 -3.68 7.46 5.97
C ILE A 103 -2.98 8.26 4.89
N ALA A 104 -3.58 8.32 3.70
CA ALA A 104 -3.01 9.00 2.56
C ALA A 104 -4.11 9.60 1.67
N ILE A 105 -3.72 10.56 0.83
CA ILE A 105 -4.58 11.19 -0.16
C ILE A 105 -3.95 11.05 -1.55
N ASN A 106 -4.77 10.84 -2.57
CA ASN A 106 -4.30 10.86 -3.95
C ASN A 106 -3.62 12.22 -4.24
N VAL A 107 -2.41 12.24 -4.83
CA VAL A 107 -1.72 13.52 -5.11
C VAL A 107 -2.44 14.38 -6.15
N ASN A 108 -3.26 13.75 -6.99
CA ASN A 108 -4.07 14.43 -7.99
C ASN A 108 -5.49 14.75 -7.51
N ASP A 109 -5.81 14.46 -6.24
CA ASP A 109 -7.05 14.95 -5.64
C ASP A 109 -7.08 16.50 -5.69
N PRO A 110 -8.18 17.14 -6.14
CA PRO A 110 -8.27 18.60 -6.21
C PRO A 110 -7.97 19.30 -4.87
N GLU A 111 -8.24 18.63 -3.75
CA GLU A 111 -7.96 19.11 -2.41
C GLU A 111 -6.60 18.66 -1.86
N ALA A 112 -5.82 17.86 -2.59
CA ALA A 112 -4.54 17.32 -2.12
C ALA A 112 -3.64 18.39 -1.53
N SER A 113 -3.57 19.57 -2.16
CA SER A 113 -2.77 20.71 -1.70
C SER A 113 -3.12 21.22 -0.29
N LYS A 114 -4.27 20.85 0.29
CA LYS A 114 -4.67 21.22 1.66
C LYS A 114 -4.13 20.28 2.73
N PHE A 115 -3.72 19.07 2.37
CA PHE A 115 -3.38 18.00 3.32
C PHE A 115 -1.89 17.71 3.33
N HIS A 116 -1.17 18.05 4.39
CA HIS A 116 0.28 17.83 4.49
C HIS A 116 0.68 16.94 5.66
N ASP A 117 -0.16 16.87 6.69
CA ASP A 117 -0.01 15.98 7.85
C ASP A 117 -1.40 15.52 8.35
N ILE A 118 -1.42 14.69 9.39
CA ILE A 118 -2.64 14.08 9.94
C ILE A 118 -3.60 15.12 10.53
N ASP A 119 -3.09 16.23 11.04
CA ASP A 119 -3.92 17.29 11.63
C ASP A 119 -4.71 18.07 10.58
N ASP A 120 -4.26 18.11 9.32
CA ASP A 120 -5.04 18.69 8.23
C ASP A 120 -6.29 17.86 7.95
N VAL A 121 -6.24 16.53 8.17
CA VAL A 121 -7.43 15.68 8.06
C VAL A 121 -8.47 16.07 9.11
N LYS A 122 -8.04 16.25 10.37
CA LYS A 122 -8.94 16.71 11.45
C LYS A 122 -9.55 18.07 11.13
N LYS A 123 -8.76 18.98 10.57
CA LYS A 123 -9.17 20.35 10.24
C LYS A 123 -10.15 20.43 9.09
N TYR A 124 -9.84 19.78 7.97
CA TYR A 124 -10.61 19.92 6.72
C TYR A 124 -11.68 18.83 6.53
N LYS A 125 -11.60 17.73 7.28
CA LYS A 125 -12.56 16.61 7.28
C LYS A 125 -12.91 16.23 8.74
N PRO A 126 -13.57 17.11 9.51
CA PRO A 126 -13.91 16.82 10.90
C PRO A 126 -14.79 15.57 11.01
N GLY A 127 -14.47 14.66 11.93
CA GLY A 127 -15.17 13.39 12.14
C GLY A 127 -14.65 12.21 11.31
N TYR A 128 -13.78 12.44 10.31
CA TYR A 128 -13.32 11.37 9.40
C TYR A 128 -12.37 10.39 10.09
N LEU A 129 -11.47 10.87 10.96
CA LEU A 129 -10.54 10.02 11.69
C LEU A 129 -11.27 9.21 12.76
N GLU A 130 -12.26 9.80 13.42
CA GLU A 130 -13.14 9.15 14.39
C GLU A 130 -13.98 8.06 13.72
N ALA A 131 -14.57 8.36 12.55
CA ALA A 131 -15.29 7.38 11.76
C ALA A 131 -14.39 6.21 11.32
N THR A 132 -13.15 6.50 10.89
CA THR A 132 -12.15 5.49 10.51
C THR A 132 -11.77 4.60 11.69
N LEU A 133 -11.51 5.19 12.86
CA LEU A 133 -11.20 4.46 14.08
C LEU A 133 -12.36 3.54 14.48
N ASN A 134 -13.59 4.06 14.46
CA ASN A 134 -14.80 3.30 14.77
C ASN A 134 -15.02 2.16 13.77
N TRP A 135 -14.83 2.40 12.47
CA TRP A 135 -14.94 1.36 11.46
C TRP A 135 -13.99 0.19 11.78
N PHE A 136 -12.70 0.47 11.99
CA PHE A 136 -11.74 -0.58 12.33
C PHE A 136 -12.00 -1.22 13.70
N ARG A 137 -12.57 -0.49 14.66
CA ARG A 137 -12.94 -1.05 15.96
C ARG A 137 -14.04 -2.10 15.83
N PHE A 138 -15.02 -1.83 14.98
CA PHE A 138 -16.30 -2.51 15.00
C PHE A 138 -16.56 -3.45 13.82
N TYR A 139 -15.81 -3.39 12.72
CA TYR A 139 -16.17 -4.12 11.48
C TYR A 139 -16.30 -5.64 11.63
N LYS A 140 -15.66 -6.23 12.64
CA LYS A 140 -15.75 -7.67 12.94
C LYS A 140 -16.87 -8.04 13.93
N VAL A 141 -17.48 -7.07 14.59
CA VAL A 141 -18.54 -7.31 15.60
C VAL A 141 -19.77 -7.99 15.01
N PRO A 142 -20.26 -7.64 13.80
CA PRO A 142 -21.34 -8.38 13.15
C PRO A 142 -21.04 -9.87 12.90
N GLU A 143 -19.76 -10.26 12.85
CA GLU A 143 -19.32 -11.65 12.72
C GLU A 143 -19.23 -12.38 14.08
N GLY A 144 -19.65 -11.76 15.18
CA GLY A 144 -19.55 -12.30 16.53
C GLY A 144 -18.15 -12.21 17.15
N LYS A 145 -17.22 -11.47 16.53
CA LYS A 145 -15.87 -11.24 17.07
C LYS A 145 -15.86 -10.03 18.02
N PRO A 146 -14.93 -9.97 18.99
CA PRO A 146 -14.79 -8.80 19.85
C PRO A 146 -14.33 -7.56 19.07
N GLU A 147 -14.49 -6.39 19.70
CA GLU A 147 -13.91 -5.14 19.19
C GLU A 147 -12.39 -5.27 19.02
N ASN A 148 -11.87 -4.69 17.94
CA ASN A 148 -10.42 -4.63 17.75
C ASN A 148 -9.78 -3.61 18.70
N GLN A 149 -8.52 -3.87 19.05
CA GLN A 149 -7.72 -3.00 19.90
C GLN A 149 -6.73 -2.18 19.06
N PHE A 150 -6.17 -1.14 19.67
CA PHE A 150 -5.23 -0.24 19.01
C PHE A 150 -4.03 0.04 19.90
N ALA A 151 -2.83 0.10 19.33
CA ALA A 151 -1.69 0.69 20.03
C ALA A 151 -1.89 2.21 20.18
N PHE A 152 -1.08 2.83 21.03
CA PHE A 152 -1.15 4.27 21.31
C PHE A 152 -2.57 4.77 21.68
N ASN A 153 -3.39 3.90 22.28
CA ASN A 153 -4.78 4.21 22.63
C ASN A 153 -5.66 4.67 21.44
N GLY A 154 -5.37 4.20 20.23
CA GLY A 154 -6.09 4.58 19.01
C GLY A 154 -5.69 5.95 18.45
N GLU A 155 -4.61 6.55 18.95
CA GLU A 155 -4.08 7.82 18.42
C GLU A 155 -3.47 7.61 17.02
N PHE A 156 -3.91 8.41 16.05
CA PHE A 156 -3.24 8.49 14.75
C PHE A 156 -1.88 9.17 14.91
N LYS A 157 -0.82 8.52 14.41
CA LYS A 157 0.52 9.13 14.38
C LYS A 157 0.69 9.93 13.08
N ASN A 158 1.51 10.98 13.17
CA ASN A 158 1.76 11.93 12.09
C ASN A 158 2.48 11.30 10.89
N LYS A 159 2.60 12.09 9.82
CA LYS A 159 3.29 11.70 8.59
C LYS A 159 4.73 11.23 8.82
N ALA A 160 5.48 11.90 9.70
CA ALA A 160 6.88 11.55 9.95
C ALA A 160 7.00 10.12 10.50
N PHE A 161 6.20 9.79 11.52
CA PHE A 161 6.14 8.44 12.07
C PHE A 161 5.68 7.41 11.03
N ALA A 162 4.66 7.74 10.22
CA ALA A 162 4.19 6.87 9.16
C ALA A 162 5.28 6.54 8.12
N LEU A 163 6.09 7.54 7.74
CA LEU A 163 7.20 7.35 6.81
C LEU A 163 8.30 6.47 7.39
N ASP A 164 8.59 6.56 8.70
CA ASP A 164 9.55 5.68 9.37
C ASP A 164 9.07 4.23 9.36
N VAL A 165 7.77 3.99 9.63
CA VAL A 165 7.16 2.65 9.54
C VAL A 165 7.24 2.11 8.12
N ILE A 166 6.85 2.89 7.10
CA ILE A 166 6.94 2.49 5.68
C ILE A 166 8.38 2.15 5.29
N LYS A 167 9.35 2.97 5.73
CA LYS A 167 10.76 2.70 5.46
C LYS A 167 11.20 1.39 6.11
N SER A 168 10.82 1.15 7.36
CA SER A 168 11.15 -0.11 8.05
C SER A 168 10.54 -1.32 7.35
N THR A 169 9.27 -1.28 6.95
CA THR A 169 8.63 -2.41 6.26
C THR A 169 9.20 -2.62 4.86
N HIS A 170 9.62 -1.55 4.19
CA HIS A 170 10.32 -1.65 2.91
C HIS A 170 11.70 -2.32 3.05
N GLU A 171 12.46 -2.05 4.13
CA GLU A 171 13.71 -2.77 4.39
C GLU A 171 13.48 -4.26 4.71
N CYS A 172 12.41 -4.60 5.44
CA CYS A 172 11.99 -6.00 5.63
C CYS A 172 11.67 -6.68 4.29
N TRP A 173 10.94 -6.00 3.40
CA TRP A 173 10.63 -6.49 2.05
C TRP A 173 11.90 -6.69 1.20
N LYS A 174 12.88 -5.77 1.27
CA LYS A 174 14.16 -5.96 0.58
C LYS A 174 14.90 -7.19 1.11
N ALA A 175 14.92 -7.39 2.42
CA ALA A 175 15.55 -8.55 3.02
C ALA A 175 14.87 -9.86 2.57
N LEU A 176 13.53 -9.88 2.52
CA LEU A 176 12.74 -10.99 2.00
C LEU A 176 13.12 -11.31 0.55
N LEU A 177 13.08 -10.32 -0.34
CA LEU A 177 13.38 -10.52 -1.75
C LEU A 177 14.83 -10.90 -2.05
N MET A 178 15.75 -10.61 -1.14
CA MET A 178 17.15 -11.02 -1.21
C MET A 178 17.42 -12.32 -0.47
N LYS A 179 16.38 -13.06 -0.05
CA LYS A 179 16.46 -14.32 0.70
C LYS A 179 17.30 -14.21 1.98
N LYS A 180 17.28 -13.04 2.63
CA LYS A 180 18.00 -12.76 3.88
C LYS A 180 17.18 -13.10 5.13
N CYS A 181 15.91 -13.47 4.96
CA CYS A 181 15.05 -14.03 5.99
C CYS A 181 14.21 -15.18 5.40
N ASP A 182 13.60 -15.98 6.28
CA ASP A 182 12.64 -17.00 5.86
C ASP A 182 11.37 -16.32 5.32
N GLY A 183 11.02 -16.64 4.07
CA GLY A 183 9.83 -16.11 3.41
C GLY A 183 8.55 -16.88 3.71
N GLY A 184 8.64 -18.04 4.37
CA GLY A 184 7.50 -18.89 4.68
C GLY A 184 6.65 -19.17 3.43
N ALA A 185 5.37 -18.82 3.49
CA ALA A 185 4.42 -19.03 2.39
C ALA A 185 4.43 -17.91 1.32
N ILE A 186 5.23 -16.84 1.49
CA ILE A 186 5.22 -15.70 0.56
C ILE A 186 5.91 -16.07 -0.75
N LYS A 187 5.16 -16.00 -1.86
CA LYS A 187 5.70 -16.15 -3.21
C LYS A 187 6.46 -14.88 -3.60
N CYS A 188 7.77 -14.97 -3.71
CA CYS A 188 8.65 -13.84 -4.01
C CYS A 188 8.98 -13.68 -5.51
N THR A 189 8.37 -14.49 -6.38
CA THR A 189 8.59 -14.44 -7.84
C THR A 189 8.31 -13.05 -8.39
N ASN A 190 9.28 -12.51 -9.12
CA ASN A 190 9.25 -11.14 -9.65
C ASN A 190 9.94 -11.09 -11.02
N VAL A 191 9.71 -10.04 -11.81
CA VAL A 191 10.27 -9.95 -13.17
C VAL A 191 11.19 -8.74 -13.39
N HIS A 192 11.16 -7.74 -12.50
CA HIS A 192 11.96 -6.52 -12.68
C HIS A 192 13.15 -6.41 -11.72
N ILE A 193 13.20 -7.21 -10.66
CA ILE A 193 14.28 -7.12 -9.67
C ILE A 193 15.36 -8.12 -10.07
N CYS A 194 16.20 -7.73 -11.03
CA CYS A 194 17.23 -8.59 -11.65
C CYS A 194 18.18 -9.24 -10.63
N ASP A 195 18.49 -8.57 -9.53
CA ASP A 195 19.40 -9.08 -8.49
C ASP A 195 18.70 -10.03 -7.49
N SER A 196 17.37 -10.18 -7.59
CA SER A 196 16.62 -11.09 -6.72
C SER A 196 16.84 -12.54 -7.16
N PRO A 197 17.13 -13.46 -6.23
CA PRO A 197 17.17 -14.90 -6.52
C PRO A 197 15.80 -15.48 -6.93
N PHE A 198 14.73 -14.70 -6.85
CA PHE A 198 13.37 -15.07 -7.25
C PHE A 198 12.96 -14.47 -8.59
N HIS A 199 13.88 -13.80 -9.30
CA HIS A 199 13.63 -13.25 -10.62
C HIS A 199 13.25 -14.37 -11.61
N CYS A 200 12.17 -14.18 -12.36
CA CYS A 200 11.76 -15.04 -13.47
C CYS A 200 11.70 -14.26 -14.78
N THR A 201 11.62 -14.99 -15.88
CA THR A 201 11.45 -14.45 -17.23
C THR A 201 10.00 -14.04 -17.50
N GLN A 202 9.79 -13.23 -18.55
CA GLN A 202 8.43 -12.86 -18.98
C GLN A 202 7.64 -14.07 -19.48
N GLU A 203 8.32 -15.05 -20.08
CA GLU A 203 7.73 -16.30 -20.54
C GLU A 203 7.20 -17.12 -19.36
N GLU A 204 8.01 -17.27 -18.30
CA GLU A 204 7.58 -17.96 -17.08
C GLU A 204 6.42 -17.23 -16.39
N ALA A 205 6.48 -15.90 -16.31
CA ALA A 205 5.38 -15.10 -15.76
C ALA A 205 4.09 -15.29 -16.57
N ARG A 206 4.17 -15.31 -17.90
CA ARG A 206 3.01 -15.56 -18.79
C ARG A 206 2.43 -16.95 -18.58
N SER A 207 3.26 -17.99 -18.50
CA SER A 207 2.78 -19.36 -18.24
C SER A 207 2.00 -19.46 -16.92
N ILE A 208 2.37 -18.70 -15.88
CA ILE A 208 1.60 -18.66 -14.61
C ILE A 208 0.20 -18.10 -14.83
N VAL A 209 0.05 -17.06 -15.66
CA VAL A 209 -1.25 -16.45 -15.95
C VAL A 209 -2.13 -17.39 -16.77
N GLU A 210 -1.55 -18.04 -17.77
CA GLU A 210 -2.26 -18.95 -18.69
C GLU A 210 -2.79 -20.22 -18.01
N LEU A 211 -2.21 -20.62 -16.87
CA LEU A 211 -2.75 -21.71 -16.04
C LEU A 211 -4.13 -21.39 -15.43
N VAL A 212 -4.53 -20.10 -15.41
CA VAL A 212 -5.84 -19.68 -14.90
C VAL A 212 -6.79 -19.46 -16.08
N SER A 213 -7.85 -20.28 -16.13
CA SER A 213 -8.85 -20.20 -17.20
C SER A 213 -9.47 -18.81 -17.33
N SER A 214 -9.60 -18.31 -18.56
CA SER A 214 -10.44 -17.15 -18.86
C SER A 214 -11.91 -17.52 -18.64
N SER A 215 -12.68 -16.67 -17.97
CA SER A 215 -14.13 -16.84 -17.84
C SER A 215 -14.83 -15.61 -18.41
N PRO A 216 -15.94 -15.76 -19.15
CA PRO A 216 -16.77 -14.62 -19.54
C PRO A 216 -17.38 -13.98 -18.28
N ASN A 217 -17.39 -12.64 -18.24
CA ASN A 217 -18.06 -11.89 -17.18
C ASN A 217 -19.56 -12.21 -17.18
N GLN A 218 -20.00 -12.97 -16.18
CA GLN A 218 -21.40 -13.01 -15.78
C GLN A 218 -21.48 -12.43 -14.37
N GLU A 219 -21.80 -11.15 -14.29
CA GLU A 219 -22.17 -10.50 -13.04
C GLU A 219 -23.56 -10.97 -12.63
N SER A 220 -23.65 -11.69 -11.51
CA SER A 220 -24.89 -11.79 -10.75
C SER A 220 -24.78 -10.82 -9.58
N ASN A 221 -25.49 -9.70 -9.68
CA ASN A 221 -25.60 -8.71 -8.61
C ASN A 221 -26.71 -9.12 -7.63
N THR A 222 -26.33 -9.86 -6.61
CA THR A 222 -27.06 -9.93 -5.35
C THR A 222 -26.06 -9.54 -4.26
N GLU A 223 -25.85 -8.24 -4.09
CA GLU A 223 -25.24 -7.73 -2.87
C GLU A 223 -26.35 -7.65 -1.82
N ASP A 224 -26.19 -8.40 -0.74
CA ASP A 224 -27.08 -8.31 0.40
C ASP A 224 -26.84 -6.95 1.08
N GLN A 225 -27.75 -5.99 0.87
CA GLN A 225 -27.72 -4.70 1.55
C GLN A 225 -28.23 -4.85 2.99
N VAL A 226 -27.39 -5.40 3.87
CA VAL A 226 -27.69 -5.54 5.29
C VAL A 226 -27.01 -4.44 6.08
N TRP A 227 -27.81 -3.68 6.84
CA TRP A 227 -27.30 -2.72 7.81
C TRP A 227 -27.18 -3.36 9.19
N HIS A 228 -25.98 -3.32 9.77
CA HIS A 228 -25.73 -3.76 11.14
C HIS A 228 -25.64 -2.55 12.07
N PHE A 229 -26.59 -2.46 13.02
CA PHE A 229 -26.60 -1.42 14.05
C PHE A 229 -26.03 -1.98 15.34
N LEU A 230 -24.92 -1.42 15.80
CA LEU A 230 -24.33 -1.77 17.09
C LEU A 230 -24.98 -0.90 18.17
N GLY A 231 -25.57 -1.55 19.18
CA GLY A 231 -26.19 -0.85 20.31
C GLY A 231 -25.21 0.10 21.01
N LYS A 232 -25.73 1.19 21.57
CA LYS A 232 -24.94 2.14 22.37
C LYS A 232 -24.58 1.57 23.74
#